data_AF-A0A1B1TAD6-F1
#
_entry.id   AF-A0A1B1TAD6-F1
#
_cell.length_a   1.000
_cell.length_b   1.000
_cell.length_c   1.000
_cell.angle_alpha   90.00
_cell.angle_beta   90.00
_cell.angle_gamma   90.00
#
_symmetry.space_group_name_H-M   'P 1'
#
loop_
_entity.id
_entity.type
_entity.pdbx_description
1 polymer ?
#
loop_
_entity_poly.entity_id
_entity_poly.type
_entity_poly.pdbx_seq_one_letter_code
_entity_poly.pdbx_strand_id
1 'polypeptide(L)'
;MQLVIIGYTRTNPDGRYISNEFRNLIVRKKIDEVSILNPASLDISDLASELAEIIGDDCITNFDLPPLKTDQVLIKDLKNQPWELLNSMLKVVKQPGNCLFVLGRGAALHQHLMWLTAQISSSSIVELNSSSLTVKQAKLAQKEDFNHIGKKTLSVFPNLYINEILKNNQDTGGWFGAVDISQIDGALTSGLSAALRPFVERDYISTEKAIDGNSIYKLTIDGWPQAINEYCNAREEINDALQLLVGFGRIPSLSNSKGPKGRPIRFFSQISPMQPFDSLVMTIQAHTDSYDGSIIMTLDEACETLTDTDFIGDLRAAKEIIRQRCLSDGINQTNHIICINPTYDDEFQEKYIKLLLTQLHLTETKFGLHNWNFDITNVFNELSPSVSMISNASNSNTYYTLKSRGEEGVVKQELSKSNFARSAHKLSVPNRFAMDCMGLNEKPGNSNILVGLMLLIDSEKESGDFLPFDPVPEEGKSTFTWLELESFVKNLKAPYDLTKGITTGSQSRMKPLINKGLIVHEIPTKGSSKLRYGLSNEGYSLALELYLHKKREGFR
;
A
#
# COMPACT_ATOMS: atom_id res chain seq x y z
N MET A 1 4.48 19.75 -20.50
CA MET A 1 4.02 18.83 -19.42
C MET A 1 4.99 17.67 -19.33
N GLN A 2 5.46 17.31 -18.14
CA GLN A 2 6.48 16.27 -17.95
C GLN A 2 5.86 14.86 -17.95
N LEU A 3 6.44 13.91 -18.68
CA LEU A 3 6.14 12.48 -18.54
C LEU A 3 7.17 11.82 -17.62
N VAL A 4 6.72 11.03 -16.66
CA VAL A 4 7.58 10.24 -15.76
C VAL A 4 7.27 8.77 -15.96
N ILE A 5 8.26 8.02 -16.42
CA ILE A 5 8.13 6.59 -16.74
C ILE A 5 9.26 5.82 -16.08
N ILE A 6 8.97 4.63 -15.56
CA ILE A 6 10.03 3.73 -15.13
C ILE A 6 10.48 2.86 -16.30
N GLY A 7 11.78 2.68 -16.44
CA GLY A 7 12.36 1.76 -17.39
C GLY A 7 11.85 0.34 -17.19
N TYR A 8 11.46 -0.32 -18.27
CA TYR A 8 11.07 -1.73 -18.30
C TYR A 8 11.59 -2.38 -19.58
N THR A 9 11.91 -3.67 -19.51
CA THR A 9 12.48 -4.47 -20.62
C THR A 9 11.44 -5.24 -21.42
N ARG A 10 10.17 -5.16 -21.04
CA ARG A 10 9.09 -5.91 -21.72
C ARG A 10 8.43 -5.07 -22.80
N THR A 11 8.47 -5.58 -24.02
CA THR A 11 7.70 -5.07 -25.15
C THR A 11 6.27 -5.57 -25.11
N ASN A 12 5.41 -4.90 -25.88
CA ASN A 12 4.14 -5.43 -26.32
C ASN A 12 4.31 -6.70 -27.18
N PRO A 13 3.21 -7.45 -27.42
CA PRO A 13 3.20 -8.55 -28.39
C PRO A 13 3.67 -8.17 -29.80
N ASP A 14 3.55 -6.90 -30.18
CA ASP A 14 4.02 -6.36 -31.47
C ASP A 14 5.52 -6.03 -31.51
N GLY A 15 6.26 -6.29 -30.42
CA GLY A 15 7.69 -6.02 -30.29
C GLY A 15 8.06 -4.58 -29.94
N ARG A 16 7.10 -3.68 -29.72
CA ARG A 16 7.36 -2.28 -29.31
C ARG A 16 7.17 -2.06 -27.82
N TYR A 17 7.95 -1.17 -27.22
CA TYR A 17 7.76 -0.77 -25.83
C TYR A 17 6.53 0.12 -25.65
N ILE A 18 6.18 0.90 -26.66
CA ILE A 18 5.12 1.90 -26.62
C ILE A 18 4.06 1.61 -27.69
N SER A 19 2.80 1.51 -27.26
CA SER A 19 1.65 1.35 -28.18
C SER A 19 1.37 2.64 -28.97
N ASN A 20 0.78 2.50 -30.16
CA ASN A 20 0.37 3.66 -30.97
C ASN A 20 -0.62 4.58 -30.23
N GLU A 21 -1.50 4.01 -29.40
CA GLU A 21 -2.42 4.78 -28.58
C GLU A 21 -1.67 5.65 -27.56
N PHE A 22 -0.62 5.12 -26.95
CA PHE A 22 0.22 5.89 -26.02
C PHE A 22 1.04 6.96 -26.76
N ARG A 23 1.55 6.68 -27.97
CA ARG A 23 2.18 7.71 -28.81
C ARG A 23 1.22 8.88 -29.07
N ASN A 24 -0.02 8.57 -29.45
CA ASN A 24 -1.06 9.59 -29.66
C ASN A 24 -1.38 10.37 -28.37
N LEU A 25 -1.35 9.70 -27.21
CA LEU A 25 -1.56 10.35 -25.93
C LEU A 25 -0.46 11.37 -25.62
N ILE A 26 0.82 11.01 -25.83
CA ILE A 26 1.98 11.89 -25.63
C ILE A 26 1.81 13.17 -26.46
N VAL A 27 1.49 13.04 -27.74
CA VAL A 27 1.26 14.17 -28.65
C VAL A 27 0.07 15.02 -28.19
N ARG A 28 -1.07 14.39 -27.89
CA ARG A 28 -2.30 15.08 -27.45
C ARG A 28 -2.12 15.87 -26.15
N LYS A 29 -1.35 15.32 -25.20
CA LYS A 29 -1.06 15.95 -23.91
C LYS A 29 0.07 16.98 -23.98
N LYS A 30 0.66 17.21 -25.16
CA LYS A 30 1.78 18.14 -25.38
C LYS A 30 2.90 17.88 -24.37
N ILE A 31 3.28 16.60 -24.27
CA ILE A 31 4.46 16.22 -23.51
C ILE A 31 5.67 16.82 -24.22
N ASP A 32 6.43 17.61 -23.49
CA ASP A 32 7.62 18.34 -23.96
C ASP A 32 8.89 17.88 -23.25
N GLU A 33 8.75 17.01 -22.25
CA GLU A 33 9.86 16.45 -21.50
C GLU A 33 9.53 15.05 -20.99
N VAL A 34 10.49 14.14 -21.06
CA VAL A 34 10.40 12.79 -20.48
C VAL A 34 11.53 12.57 -19.49
N SER A 35 11.14 12.11 -18.30
CA SER A 35 12.07 11.61 -17.29
C SER A 35 11.92 10.10 -17.19
N ILE A 36 12.96 9.37 -17.60
CA ILE A 36 13.01 7.91 -17.47
C ILE A 36 13.72 7.59 -16.15
N LEU A 37 12.97 7.03 -15.21
CA LEU A 37 13.51 6.46 -13.99
C LEU A 37 14.10 5.09 -14.35
N ASN A 38 15.42 4.96 -14.39
CA ASN A 38 16.08 3.73 -14.78
C ASN A 38 16.43 2.91 -13.54
N PRO A 39 15.79 1.75 -13.28
CA PRO A 39 16.25 0.86 -12.23
C PRO A 39 17.66 0.37 -12.59
N ALA A 40 18.64 0.65 -11.74
CA ALA A 40 20.04 0.39 -12.03
C ALA A 40 20.25 -1.04 -12.52
N SER A 41 21.02 -1.21 -13.62
CA SER A 41 21.30 -2.44 -14.38
C SER A 41 20.31 -2.85 -15.48
N LEU A 42 19.22 -2.11 -15.72
CA LEU A 42 18.38 -2.35 -16.90
C LEU A 42 18.92 -1.60 -18.12
N ASP A 43 19.00 -2.32 -19.25
CA ASP A 43 19.14 -1.70 -20.55
C ASP A 43 17.77 -1.21 -21.03
N ILE A 44 17.69 0.10 -21.28
CA ILE A 44 16.48 0.81 -21.68
C ILE A 44 16.72 1.59 -22.98
N SER A 45 17.79 1.29 -23.72
CA SER A 45 18.16 1.99 -24.95
C SER A 45 17.03 2.03 -25.96
N ASP A 46 16.32 0.91 -26.13
CA ASP A 46 15.26 0.77 -27.11
C ASP A 46 14.01 1.56 -26.71
N LEU A 47 13.64 1.54 -25.42
CA LEU A 47 12.55 2.38 -24.89
C LEU A 47 12.88 3.87 -25.06
N ALA A 48 14.11 4.28 -24.73
CA ALA A 48 14.55 5.66 -24.89
C ALA A 48 14.54 6.09 -26.36
N SER A 49 15.01 5.22 -27.27
CA SER A 49 14.98 5.46 -28.72
C SER A 49 13.55 5.60 -29.24
N GLU A 50 12.62 4.73 -28.83
CA GLU A 50 11.21 4.84 -29.22
C GLU A 50 10.55 6.13 -28.72
N LEU A 51 10.93 6.62 -27.55
CA LEU A 51 10.46 7.91 -27.03
C LEU A 51 11.07 9.08 -27.79
N ALA A 52 12.36 9.00 -28.13
CA ALA A 52 13.07 10.04 -28.86
C ALA A 52 12.48 10.27 -30.25
N GLU A 53 12.03 9.20 -30.92
CA GLU A 53 11.30 9.29 -32.19
C GLU A 53 10.01 10.13 -32.09
N ILE A 54 9.40 10.24 -30.90
CA ILE A 54 8.13 10.93 -30.68
C ILE A 54 8.35 12.39 -30.29
N ILE A 55 9.32 12.66 -29.42
CA ILE A 55 9.48 13.99 -28.79
C ILE A 55 10.85 14.65 -28.97
N GLY A 56 11.84 13.94 -29.53
CA GLY A 56 13.23 14.37 -29.65
C GLY A 56 14.13 13.90 -28.50
N ASP A 57 15.38 13.56 -28.81
CA ASP A 57 16.39 13.10 -27.85
C ASP A 57 16.71 14.12 -26.75
N ASP A 58 16.71 15.41 -27.11
CA ASP A 58 16.99 16.54 -26.22
C ASP A 58 15.92 16.73 -25.12
N CYS A 59 14.75 16.14 -25.31
CA CYS A 59 13.65 16.17 -24.36
C CYS A 59 13.67 15.00 -23.36
N ILE A 60 14.63 14.06 -23.47
CA ILE A 60 14.71 12.87 -22.62
C ILE A 60 15.84 13.01 -21.60
N THR A 61 15.51 12.80 -20.32
CA THR A 61 16.48 12.73 -19.24
C THR A 61 16.37 11.40 -18.51
N ASN A 62 17.50 10.71 -18.35
CA ASN A 62 17.59 9.45 -17.61
C ASN A 62 18.01 9.71 -16.15
N PHE A 63 17.34 9.05 -15.22
CA PHE A 63 17.62 9.13 -13.79
C PHE A 63 17.80 7.73 -13.23
N ASP A 64 19.03 7.39 -12.83
CA ASP A 64 19.30 6.09 -12.22
C ASP A 64 18.70 6.00 -10.82
N LEU A 65 17.85 5.00 -10.61
CA LEU A 65 17.32 4.66 -9.30
C LEU A 65 18.32 3.76 -8.56
N PRO A 66 18.52 3.96 -7.24
CA PRO A 66 19.38 3.10 -6.45
C PRO A 66 18.86 1.66 -6.47
N PRO A 67 19.70 0.65 -6.79
CA PRO A 67 19.26 -0.74 -6.76
C PRO A 67 19.07 -1.21 -5.33
N LEU A 68 18.14 -2.15 -5.11
CA LEU A 68 18.03 -2.80 -3.81
C LEU A 68 19.25 -3.71 -3.58
N LYS A 69 19.93 -3.48 -2.46
CA LYS A 69 21.11 -4.22 -1.99
C LYS A 69 20.76 -5.04 -0.75
N THR A 70 21.44 -6.16 -0.56
CA THR A 70 21.31 -7.00 0.65
C THR A 70 22.65 -7.42 1.24
N ASP A 71 23.73 -7.08 0.55
CA ASP A 71 25.12 -7.36 0.86
C ASP A 71 25.82 -6.05 1.25
N GLN A 72 26.73 -6.11 2.21
CA GLN A 72 27.54 -4.97 2.65
C GLN A 72 26.75 -3.71 3.06
N VAL A 73 25.50 -3.90 3.51
CA VAL A 73 24.61 -2.85 4.05
C VAL A 73 24.27 -3.19 5.50
N LEU A 74 24.01 -2.19 6.34
CA LEU A 74 23.48 -2.43 7.68
C LEU A 74 21.98 -2.75 7.59
N ILE A 75 21.42 -3.43 8.59
CA ILE A 75 20.00 -3.80 8.57
C ILE A 75 19.08 -2.56 8.51
N LYS A 76 19.47 -1.46 9.16
CA LYS A 76 18.77 -0.17 9.09
C LYS A 76 18.75 0.38 7.66
N ASP A 77 19.89 0.32 6.97
CA ASP A 77 20.02 0.80 5.59
C ASP A 77 19.20 -0.10 4.66
N LEU A 78 19.20 -1.42 4.88
CA LEU A 78 18.36 -2.38 4.16
C LEU A 78 16.87 -1.99 4.22
N LYS A 79 16.37 -1.64 5.42
CA LYS A 79 14.97 -1.23 5.65
C LYS A 79 14.62 0.12 5.04
N ASN A 80 15.58 1.04 4.90
CA ASN A 80 15.34 2.38 4.38
C ASN A 80 15.29 2.46 2.84
N GLN A 81 15.75 1.45 2.11
CA GLN A 81 15.85 1.53 0.65
C GLN A 81 14.54 1.92 -0.08
N PRO A 82 13.33 1.46 0.32
CA PRO A 82 12.09 1.92 -0.28
C PRO A 82 11.83 3.43 -0.09
N TRP A 83 12.26 3.99 1.04
CA TRP A 83 12.18 5.43 1.33
C TRP A 83 13.15 6.22 0.45
N GLU A 84 14.38 5.74 0.29
CA GLU A 84 15.38 6.35 -0.60
C GLU A 84 14.93 6.35 -2.06
N LEU A 85 14.28 5.26 -2.49
CA LEU A 85 13.66 5.16 -3.82
C LEU A 85 12.55 6.21 -3.99
N LEU A 86 11.62 6.32 -3.04
CA LEU A 86 10.56 7.33 -3.09
C LEU A 86 11.13 8.75 -3.16
N ASN A 87 12.11 9.06 -2.30
CA ASN A 87 12.79 10.34 -2.29
C ASN A 87 13.47 10.65 -3.64
N SER A 88 14.05 9.63 -4.28
CA SER A 88 14.67 9.76 -5.59
C SER A 88 13.61 10.05 -6.67
N MET A 89 12.47 9.36 -6.64
CA MET A 89 11.34 9.62 -7.55
C MET A 89 10.74 11.02 -7.36
N LEU A 90 10.59 11.49 -6.12
CA LEU A 90 10.07 12.83 -5.83
C LEU A 90 10.98 13.95 -6.35
N LYS A 91 12.30 13.77 -6.30
CA LYS A 91 13.27 14.77 -6.81
C LYS A 91 13.22 14.97 -8.33
N VAL A 92 12.69 13.99 -9.05
CA VAL A 92 12.56 14.03 -10.52
C VAL A 92 11.35 14.88 -10.94
N VAL A 93 10.37 15.06 -10.04
CA VAL A 93 9.19 15.88 -10.29
C VAL A 93 9.58 17.35 -10.32
N LYS A 94 9.57 17.96 -11.51
CA LYS A 94 9.95 19.36 -11.68
C LYS A 94 8.86 20.33 -11.23
N GLN A 95 7.60 20.02 -11.56
CA GLN A 95 6.45 20.85 -11.28
C GLN A 95 5.27 19.98 -10.79
N PRO A 96 4.94 20.03 -9.48
CA PRO A 96 3.76 19.35 -8.95
C PRO A 96 2.50 19.72 -9.74
N GLY A 97 1.64 18.73 -10.01
CA GLY A 97 0.41 18.89 -10.78
C GLY A 97 0.58 18.91 -12.30
N ASN A 98 1.80 19.09 -12.82
CA ASN A 98 2.09 19.17 -14.26
C ASN A 98 2.93 17.98 -14.77
N CYS A 99 2.67 16.80 -14.21
CA CYS A 99 3.34 15.55 -14.61
C CYS A 99 2.31 14.46 -14.95
N LEU A 100 2.69 13.55 -15.84
CA LEU A 100 1.99 12.30 -16.13
C LEU A 100 2.88 11.12 -15.79
N PHE A 101 2.47 10.34 -14.80
CA PHE A 101 3.14 9.12 -14.38
C PHE A 101 2.60 7.91 -15.14
N VAL A 102 3.50 7.03 -15.55
CA VAL A 102 3.18 5.87 -16.38
C VAL A 102 3.27 4.57 -15.58
N LEU A 103 2.15 3.86 -15.44
CA LEU A 103 2.03 2.63 -14.66
C LEU A 103 1.75 1.41 -15.55
N GLY A 104 1.92 0.20 -14.98
CA GLY A 104 1.48 -1.08 -15.55
C GLY A 104 2.58 -2.07 -15.97
N ARG A 105 3.85 -1.64 -16.08
CA ARG A 105 4.94 -2.49 -16.62
C ARG A 105 6.22 -2.58 -15.78
N GLY A 106 6.26 -1.95 -14.61
CA GLY A 106 7.37 -2.07 -13.67
C GLY A 106 7.13 -3.12 -12.58
N ALA A 107 8.17 -3.36 -11.79
CA ALA A 107 8.09 -4.15 -10.57
C ALA A 107 7.10 -3.56 -9.57
N ALA A 108 6.44 -4.41 -8.77
CA ALA A 108 5.38 -4.01 -7.85
C ALA A 108 5.79 -2.88 -6.88
N LEU A 109 7.01 -2.96 -6.31
CA LEU A 109 7.53 -1.89 -5.44
C LEU A 109 7.60 -0.56 -6.17
N HIS A 110 8.20 -0.53 -7.36
CA HIS A 110 8.35 0.71 -8.11
C HIS A 110 7.01 1.28 -8.58
N GLN A 111 6.08 0.42 -9.00
CA GLN A 111 4.73 0.83 -9.39
C GLN A 111 3.99 1.48 -8.22
N HIS A 112 4.09 0.89 -7.03
CA HIS A 112 3.52 1.46 -5.81
C HIS A 112 4.14 2.83 -5.49
N LEU A 113 5.47 2.94 -5.52
CA LEU A 113 6.18 4.20 -5.23
C LEU A 113 5.91 5.29 -6.28
N MET A 114 5.81 4.93 -7.57
CA MET A 114 5.41 5.87 -8.63
C MET A 114 3.99 6.38 -8.42
N TRP A 115 3.05 5.48 -8.11
CA TRP A 115 1.68 5.85 -7.80
C TRP A 115 1.61 6.80 -6.59
N LEU A 116 2.36 6.49 -5.53
CA LEU A 116 2.45 7.34 -4.34
C LEU A 116 3.07 8.71 -4.65
N THR A 117 4.14 8.74 -5.45
CA THR A 117 4.79 9.97 -5.93
C THR A 117 3.77 10.83 -6.67
N ALA A 118 3.01 10.24 -7.59
CA ALA A 118 1.97 10.94 -8.36
C ALA A 118 0.89 11.54 -7.46
N GLN A 119 0.47 10.84 -6.40
CA GLN A 119 -0.50 11.37 -5.44
C GLN A 119 0.07 12.55 -4.64
N ILE A 120 1.31 12.43 -4.14
CA ILE A 120 1.98 13.49 -3.37
C ILE A 120 2.09 14.76 -4.21
N SER A 121 2.54 14.61 -5.45
CA SER A 121 2.68 15.71 -6.40
C SER A 121 1.36 16.16 -7.02
N SER A 122 0.22 15.51 -6.70
CA SER A 122 -1.10 15.80 -7.28
C SER A 122 -1.12 15.74 -8.81
N SER A 123 -0.31 14.83 -9.37
CA SER A 123 -0.08 14.64 -10.80
C SER A 123 -1.10 13.68 -11.43
N SER A 124 -1.07 13.55 -12.75
CA SER A 124 -1.88 12.56 -13.45
C SER A 124 -1.15 11.21 -13.56
N ILE A 125 -1.92 10.13 -13.72
CA ILE A 125 -1.44 8.78 -13.98
C ILE A 125 -2.08 8.23 -15.26
N VAL A 126 -1.40 7.29 -15.90
CA VAL A 126 -1.91 6.48 -17.01
C VAL A 126 -1.37 5.06 -16.90
N GLU A 127 -2.21 4.09 -17.24
CA GLU A 127 -1.88 2.66 -17.18
C GLU A 127 -1.71 2.12 -18.60
N LEU A 128 -0.48 1.75 -18.99
CA LEU A 128 -0.12 1.41 -20.38
C LEU A 128 -0.86 0.20 -20.97
N ASN A 129 -1.37 -0.67 -20.10
CA ASN A 129 -2.00 -1.93 -20.47
C ASN A 129 -3.51 -1.90 -20.29
N SER A 130 -4.09 -0.73 -20.03
CA SER A 130 -5.54 -0.58 -20.03
C SER A 130 -6.09 -0.75 -21.45
N SER A 131 -7.27 -1.36 -21.54
CA SER A 131 -8.03 -1.48 -22.78
C SER A 131 -8.41 -0.12 -23.38
N SER A 132 -8.38 0.93 -22.56
CA SER A 132 -8.46 2.32 -23.00
C SER A 132 -7.48 3.18 -22.19
N LEU A 133 -6.59 3.91 -22.86
CA LEU A 133 -5.63 4.78 -22.19
C LEU A 133 -6.32 6.05 -21.68
N THR A 134 -6.87 5.94 -20.48
CA THR A 134 -7.46 7.05 -19.74
C THR A 134 -6.43 7.69 -18.82
N VAL A 135 -6.39 9.02 -18.83
CA VAL A 135 -5.54 9.78 -17.92
C VAL A 135 -6.38 10.11 -16.69
N LYS A 136 -5.97 9.55 -15.55
CA LYS A 136 -6.64 9.75 -14.26
C LYS A 136 -5.84 10.75 -13.43
N GLN A 137 -6.52 11.54 -12.61
CA GLN A 137 -5.83 12.37 -11.64
C GLN A 137 -5.48 11.51 -10.42
N ALA A 138 -4.23 11.52 -9.99
CA ALA A 138 -3.85 10.88 -8.73
C ALA A 138 -4.33 11.76 -7.57
N LYS A 139 -5.60 11.55 -7.17
CA LYS A 139 -6.23 12.34 -6.10
C LYS A 139 -5.87 11.75 -4.73
N LEU A 140 -5.51 12.64 -3.79
CA LEU A 140 -5.16 12.29 -2.41
C LEU A 140 -6.41 12.38 -1.52
N ALA A 141 -6.75 11.31 -0.81
CA ALA A 141 -8.01 11.19 -0.08
C ALA A 141 -8.21 12.09 1.18
N GLN A 142 -7.45 13.18 1.38
CA GLN A 142 -7.66 14.09 2.55
C GLN A 142 -7.38 15.58 2.28
N LYS A 143 -6.90 15.96 1.08
CA LYS A 143 -6.62 17.39 0.80
C LYS A 143 -7.89 18.23 0.58
N GLU A 144 -9.07 17.63 0.74
CA GLU A 144 -10.34 18.27 0.43
C GLU A 144 -11.15 18.51 1.70
N ASP A 145 -11.44 19.78 1.97
CA ASP A 145 -12.21 20.22 3.13
C ASP A 145 -13.71 19.97 2.90
N PHE A 146 -14.10 18.70 3.00
CA PHE A 146 -15.50 18.32 3.02
C PHE A 146 -16.09 18.52 4.41
N ASN A 147 -17.37 18.93 4.45
CA ASN A 147 -18.10 19.01 5.70
C ASN A 147 -18.18 17.62 6.37
N HIS A 148 -18.21 17.61 7.71
CA HIS A 148 -18.23 16.38 8.51
C HIS A 148 -19.39 15.45 8.14
N ILE A 149 -20.54 16.04 7.82
CA ILE A 149 -21.76 15.34 7.40
C ILE A 149 -21.52 14.52 6.13
N GLY A 150 -20.94 15.14 5.10
CA GLY A 150 -20.66 14.51 3.82
C GLY A 150 -19.62 13.41 3.93
N LYS A 151 -18.57 13.61 4.74
CA LYS A 151 -17.57 12.57 5.05
C LYS A 151 -18.21 11.34 5.70
N LYS A 152 -19.06 11.57 6.70
CA LYS A 152 -19.77 10.49 7.41
C LYS A 152 -20.78 9.76 6.51
N THR A 153 -21.42 10.47 5.58
CA THR A 153 -22.26 9.81 4.57
C THR A 153 -21.43 9.01 3.58
N LEU A 154 -20.26 9.50 3.16
CA LEU A 154 -19.39 8.79 2.24
C LEU A 154 -18.82 7.50 2.85
N SER A 155 -18.49 7.49 4.14
CA SER A 155 -17.97 6.30 4.86
C SER A 155 -18.95 5.13 4.89
N VAL A 156 -20.24 5.37 4.61
CA VAL A 156 -21.29 4.35 4.59
C VAL A 156 -21.24 3.49 3.32
N PHE A 157 -20.80 4.04 2.19
CA PHE A 157 -20.82 3.34 0.90
C PHE A 157 -20.09 1.98 0.91
N PRO A 158 -18.87 1.84 1.49
CA PRO A 158 -18.22 0.54 1.60
C PRO A 158 -19.09 -0.52 2.29
N ASN A 159 -19.80 -0.17 3.36
CA ASN A 159 -20.73 -1.08 4.05
C ASN A 159 -21.94 -1.46 3.19
N LEU A 160 -22.46 -0.54 2.36
CA LEU A 160 -23.56 -0.85 1.44
C LEU A 160 -23.15 -1.92 0.43
N TYR A 161 -21.97 -1.78 -0.18
CA TYR A 161 -21.44 -2.77 -1.13
C TYR A 161 -21.11 -4.11 -0.46
N ILE A 162 -20.58 -4.09 0.77
CA ILE A 162 -20.36 -5.31 1.55
C ILE A 162 -21.71 -6.02 1.77
N ASN A 163 -22.74 -5.30 2.20
CA ASN A 163 -24.08 -5.85 2.43
C ASN A 163 -24.74 -6.37 1.15
N GLU A 164 -24.54 -5.69 0.01
CA GLU A 164 -25.01 -6.13 -1.31
C GLU A 164 -24.45 -7.52 -1.65
N ILE A 165 -23.13 -7.71 -1.49
CA ILE A 165 -22.45 -8.99 -1.72
C ILE A 165 -22.92 -10.06 -0.73
N LEU A 166 -22.96 -9.74 0.56
CA LEU A 166 -23.31 -10.73 1.59
C LEU A 166 -24.76 -11.20 1.51
N LYS A 167 -25.68 -10.33 1.11
CA LYS A 167 -27.10 -10.68 0.92
C LYS A 167 -27.37 -11.30 -0.45
N ASN A 168 -26.35 -11.43 -1.29
CA ASN A 168 -26.45 -11.81 -2.71
C ASN A 168 -27.52 -11.00 -3.46
N ASN A 169 -27.69 -9.72 -3.09
CA ASN A 169 -28.71 -8.84 -3.62
C ASN A 169 -28.12 -8.01 -4.75
N GLN A 170 -27.88 -8.63 -5.92
CA GLN A 170 -27.29 -7.94 -7.07
C GLN A 170 -28.27 -7.01 -7.80
N ASP A 171 -29.53 -6.97 -7.37
CA ASP A 171 -30.62 -6.24 -8.06
C ASP A 171 -30.41 -4.71 -8.04
N THR A 172 -29.60 -4.17 -7.13
CA THR A 172 -29.32 -2.73 -7.06
C THR A 172 -28.24 -2.27 -8.05
N GLY A 173 -27.44 -3.17 -8.60
CA GLY A 173 -26.35 -2.82 -9.54
C GLY A 173 -25.33 -1.83 -8.96
N GLY A 174 -25.20 -1.79 -7.62
CA GLY A 174 -24.40 -0.83 -6.90
C GLY A 174 -24.96 0.60 -6.77
N TRP A 175 -26.24 0.81 -7.09
CA TRP A 175 -26.97 2.07 -6.87
C TRP A 175 -27.77 2.03 -5.57
N PHE A 176 -27.63 3.06 -4.73
CA PHE A 176 -28.27 3.12 -3.43
C PHE A 176 -29.14 4.36 -3.28
N GLY A 177 -30.35 4.19 -2.77
CA GLY A 177 -31.25 5.28 -2.42
C GLY A 177 -31.03 5.78 -0.99
N ALA A 178 -31.79 6.82 -0.62
CA ALA A 178 -31.76 7.37 0.74
C ALA A 178 -32.15 6.33 1.81
N VAL A 179 -33.07 5.42 1.48
CA VAL A 179 -33.50 4.34 2.39
C VAL A 179 -32.34 3.39 2.68
N ASP A 180 -31.62 2.92 1.66
CA ASP A 180 -30.49 2.00 1.83
C ASP A 180 -29.38 2.63 2.67
N ILE A 181 -29.03 3.88 2.33
CA ILE A 181 -28.00 4.66 3.03
C ILE A 181 -28.40 4.84 4.51
N SER A 182 -29.67 5.14 4.79
CA SER A 182 -30.16 5.37 6.16
C SER A 182 -30.17 4.15 7.06
N GLN A 183 -30.12 2.93 6.50
CA GLN A 183 -30.08 1.70 7.28
C GLN A 183 -28.72 1.44 7.93
N ILE A 184 -27.68 2.17 7.51
CA ILE A 184 -26.34 2.04 8.07
C ILE A 184 -26.12 3.09 9.16
N ASP A 185 -25.66 2.62 10.32
CA ASP A 185 -25.35 3.48 11.45
C ASP A 185 -24.39 4.60 11.06
N GLY A 186 -24.80 5.83 11.35
CA GLY A 186 -24.03 7.03 11.05
C GLY A 186 -24.48 7.82 9.81
N ALA A 187 -25.37 7.27 8.98
CA ALA A 187 -25.93 7.96 7.82
C ALA A 187 -26.95 9.05 8.18
N LEU A 188 -27.11 10.04 7.29
CA LEU A 188 -28.17 11.05 7.35
C LEU A 188 -29.35 10.68 6.45
N THR A 189 -30.55 10.66 7.03
CA THR A 189 -31.82 10.44 6.32
C THR A 189 -32.32 11.69 5.59
N SER A 190 -32.05 12.89 6.11
CA SER A 190 -32.45 14.16 5.53
C SER A 190 -31.24 14.98 5.07
N GLY A 191 -31.41 15.72 3.96
CA GLY A 191 -30.32 16.53 3.40
C GLY A 191 -29.24 15.75 2.66
N LEU A 192 -29.48 14.48 2.31
CA LEU A 192 -28.52 13.61 1.62
C LEU A 192 -27.96 14.22 0.32
N SER A 193 -28.83 14.78 -0.52
CA SER A 193 -28.42 15.45 -1.76
C SER A 193 -27.48 16.62 -1.49
N ALA A 194 -27.74 17.42 -0.45
CA ALA A 194 -26.86 18.53 -0.06
C ALA A 194 -25.53 18.03 0.53
N ALA A 195 -25.55 16.94 1.29
CA ALA A 195 -24.35 16.32 1.87
C ALA A 195 -23.44 15.72 0.79
N LEU A 196 -24.02 15.08 -0.23
CA LEU A 196 -23.28 14.41 -1.30
C LEU A 196 -22.90 15.33 -2.46
N ARG A 197 -23.54 16.49 -2.60
CA ARG A 197 -23.27 17.44 -3.69
C ARG A 197 -21.78 17.73 -3.94
N PRO A 198 -20.93 17.99 -2.92
CA PRO A 198 -19.50 18.24 -3.15
C PRO A 198 -18.73 17.04 -3.73
N PHE A 199 -19.24 15.83 -3.53
CA PHE A 199 -18.67 14.58 -4.05
C PHE A 199 -19.16 14.29 -5.46
N VAL A 200 -20.42 14.64 -5.76
CA VAL A 200 -20.97 14.59 -7.12
C VAL A 200 -20.25 15.59 -8.03
N GLU A 201 -20.03 16.82 -7.57
CA GLU A 201 -19.29 17.86 -8.32
C GLU A 201 -17.82 17.49 -8.62
N ARG A 202 -17.29 16.45 -7.96
CA ARG A 202 -15.92 15.93 -8.14
C ARG A 202 -15.85 14.56 -8.81
N ASP A 203 -16.99 14.07 -9.29
CA ASP A 203 -17.15 12.75 -9.89
C ASP A 203 -16.80 11.58 -8.97
N TYR A 204 -16.90 11.74 -7.65
CA TYR A 204 -16.74 10.63 -6.69
C TYR A 204 -18.03 9.83 -6.54
N ILE A 205 -19.17 10.47 -6.77
CA ILE A 205 -20.49 9.85 -6.71
C ILE A 205 -21.24 10.19 -7.98
N SER A 206 -21.72 9.17 -8.68
CA SER A 206 -22.70 9.31 -9.76
C SER A 206 -24.11 9.38 -9.17
N THR A 207 -24.97 10.18 -9.81
CA THR A 207 -26.37 10.33 -9.40
C THR A 207 -27.32 10.09 -10.56
N GLU A 208 -28.36 9.31 -10.30
CA GLU A 208 -29.45 9.07 -11.25
C GLU A 208 -30.81 9.27 -10.58
N LYS A 209 -31.87 9.30 -11.39
CA LYS A 209 -33.26 9.31 -10.92
C LYS A 209 -33.84 7.91 -11.06
N ALA A 210 -34.25 7.33 -9.93
CA ALA A 210 -34.98 6.08 -9.91
C ALA A 210 -36.39 6.24 -10.49
N ILE A 211 -37.03 5.11 -10.77
CA ILE A 211 -38.37 5.03 -11.40
C ILE A 211 -39.44 5.76 -10.56
N ASP A 212 -39.27 5.78 -9.25
CA ASP A 212 -40.15 6.48 -8.29
C ASP A 212 -39.86 8.00 -8.17
N GLY A 213 -38.90 8.53 -8.94
CA GLY A 213 -38.49 9.94 -8.95
C GLY A 213 -37.44 10.30 -7.88
N ASN A 214 -37.08 9.37 -7.00
CA ASN A 214 -36.07 9.58 -5.98
C ASN A 214 -34.66 9.56 -6.57
N SER A 215 -33.72 10.26 -5.94
CA SER A 215 -32.32 10.24 -6.36
C SER A 215 -31.63 9.00 -5.79
N ILE A 216 -30.90 8.30 -6.66
CA ILE A 216 -30.02 7.17 -6.32
C ILE A 216 -28.56 7.55 -6.56
N TYR A 217 -27.67 6.95 -5.80
CA TYR A 217 -26.26 7.31 -5.72
C TYR A 217 -25.39 6.07 -5.89
N LYS A 218 -24.32 6.18 -6.67
CA LYS A 218 -23.33 5.12 -6.85
C LYS A 218 -21.92 5.70 -6.71
N LEU A 219 -21.05 4.98 -6.01
CA LEU A 219 -19.65 5.37 -5.90
C LEU A 219 -18.95 5.12 -7.24
N THR A 220 -18.17 6.09 -7.71
CA THR A 220 -17.33 5.90 -8.90
C THR A 220 -15.99 5.27 -8.52
N ILE A 221 -15.20 4.85 -9.52
CA ILE A 221 -13.84 4.36 -9.27
C ILE A 221 -12.97 5.38 -8.52
N ASP A 222 -13.13 6.67 -8.86
CA ASP A 222 -12.42 7.80 -8.24
C ASP A 222 -12.92 8.13 -6.82
N GLY A 223 -14.13 7.69 -6.46
CA GLY A 223 -14.71 7.87 -5.13
C GLY A 223 -14.21 6.89 -4.07
N TRP A 224 -13.72 5.70 -4.48
CA TRP A 224 -13.23 4.66 -3.56
C TRP A 224 -12.13 5.12 -2.60
N PRO A 225 -11.08 5.85 -3.02
CA PRO A 225 -10.05 6.35 -2.12
C PRO A 225 -10.61 7.16 -0.94
N GLN A 226 -11.55 8.06 -1.23
CA GLN A 226 -12.19 8.90 -0.22
C GLN A 226 -13.10 8.08 0.69
N ALA A 227 -13.93 7.22 0.10
CA ALA A 227 -14.87 6.39 0.85
C ALA A 227 -14.16 5.41 1.80
N ILE A 228 -13.07 4.77 1.35
CA ILE A 228 -12.28 3.85 2.18
C ILE A 228 -11.54 4.60 3.29
N ASN A 229 -10.99 5.79 3.02
CA ASN A 229 -10.36 6.62 4.05
C ASN A 229 -11.36 6.98 5.15
N GLU A 230 -12.54 7.48 4.78
CA GLU A 230 -13.56 7.85 5.77
C GLU A 230 -14.15 6.61 6.47
N TYR A 231 -14.33 5.50 5.76
CA TYR A 231 -14.72 4.21 6.34
C TYR A 231 -13.73 3.74 7.40
N CYS A 232 -12.43 3.74 7.10
CA CYS A 232 -11.41 3.34 8.05
C CYS A 232 -11.24 4.31 9.22
N ASN A 233 -11.47 5.61 9.02
CA ASN A 233 -11.46 6.60 10.10
C ASN A 233 -12.69 6.49 11.03
N ALA A 234 -13.80 5.97 10.52
CA ALA A 234 -15.01 5.72 11.29
C ALA A 234 -14.99 4.41 12.09
N ARG A 235 -14.01 3.52 11.83
CA ARG A 235 -13.82 2.28 12.60
C ARG A 235 -13.46 2.60 14.05
N GLU A 236 -14.04 1.87 15.00
CA GLU A 236 -13.77 2.06 16.43
C GLU A 236 -12.28 1.92 16.74
N GLU A 237 -11.78 2.74 17.68
CA GLU A 237 -10.36 2.74 18.05
C GLU A 237 -9.96 1.42 18.73
N ILE A 238 -8.98 0.74 18.16
CA ILE A 238 -8.55 -0.58 18.61
C ILE A 238 -7.58 -0.44 19.80
N ASN A 239 -7.94 -0.99 20.97
CA ASN A 239 -7.06 -0.97 22.15
C ASN A 239 -6.03 -2.12 22.14
N ASP A 240 -6.33 -3.27 21.53
CA ASP A 240 -5.43 -4.42 21.32
C ASP A 240 -5.56 -4.91 19.87
N ALA A 241 -4.71 -4.42 18.96
CA ALA A 241 -4.91 -4.65 17.53
C ALA A 241 -4.32 -5.96 17.03
N LEU A 242 -5.20 -6.92 16.74
CA LEU A 242 -4.89 -8.11 15.96
C LEU A 242 -4.32 -7.71 14.59
N GLN A 243 -3.43 -8.51 14.03
CA GLN A 243 -2.77 -8.24 12.75
C GLN A 243 -3.33 -9.14 11.65
N LEU A 244 -3.88 -8.55 10.59
CA LEU A 244 -4.38 -9.27 9.42
C LEU A 244 -3.44 -9.05 8.24
N LEU A 245 -2.93 -10.14 7.65
CA LEU A 245 -2.15 -10.10 6.42
C LEU A 245 -3.05 -10.25 5.19
N VAL A 246 -2.95 -9.29 4.27
CA VAL A 246 -3.44 -9.38 2.89
C VAL A 246 -2.27 -9.78 2.00
N GLY A 247 -2.31 -11.01 1.49
CA GLY A 247 -1.24 -11.62 0.72
C GLY A 247 -1.65 -12.02 -0.70
N PHE A 248 -0.64 -12.24 -1.55
CA PHE A 248 -0.84 -12.47 -2.98
C PHE A 248 -0.06 -13.72 -3.42
N GLY A 249 -0.79 -14.70 -3.97
CA GLY A 249 -0.24 -15.99 -4.38
C GLY A 249 -0.53 -16.29 -5.85
N ARG A 250 0.31 -17.12 -6.48
CA ARG A 250 0.03 -17.72 -7.80
C ARG A 250 -0.56 -19.12 -7.60
N ILE A 251 -1.50 -19.50 -8.46
CA ILE A 251 -2.02 -20.88 -8.46
C ILE A 251 -0.84 -21.86 -8.63
N PRO A 252 -0.77 -22.93 -7.81
CA PRO A 252 0.23 -23.96 -7.99
C PRO A 252 -0.12 -24.83 -9.20
N SER A 253 0.79 -24.96 -10.17
CA SER A 253 0.60 -25.89 -11.29
C SER A 253 0.91 -27.33 -10.83
N LEU A 254 -0.12 -28.13 -10.54
CA LEU A 254 0.03 -29.54 -10.21
C LEU A 254 0.16 -30.39 -11.47
N SER A 255 -0.43 -29.97 -12.58
CA SER A 255 -0.40 -30.68 -13.87
C SER A 255 1.03 -30.95 -14.37
N ASN A 256 1.99 -30.07 -14.06
CA ASN A 256 3.41 -30.21 -14.38
C ASN A 256 4.21 -31.09 -13.38
N SER A 257 3.58 -31.62 -12.34
CA SER A 257 4.24 -32.44 -11.30
C SER A 257 4.23 -33.96 -11.59
N LYS A 258 3.62 -34.40 -12.69
CA LYS A 258 3.55 -35.82 -13.12
C LYS A 258 4.88 -36.41 -13.66
N GLY A 259 6.03 -35.82 -13.31
CA GLY A 259 7.36 -36.34 -13.63
C GLY A 259 8.12 -36.76 -12.35
N PRO A 260 9.11 -37.68 -12.43
CA PRO A 260 9.84 -38.21 -11.27
C PRO A 260 10.71 -37.16 -10.51
N LYS A 261 10.64 -35.88 -10.91
CA LYS A 261 11.28 -34.73 -10.27
C LYS A 261 10.27 -33.61 -10.00
N GLY A 262 9.07 -33.94 -9.51
CA GLY A 262 8.07 -32.95 -9.12
C GLY A 262 8.70 -31.91 -8.17
N ARG A 263 8.78 -30.64 -8.62
CA ARG A 263 9.24 -29.55 -7.76
C ARG A 263 8.20 -29.36 -6.65
N PRO A 264 8.61 -29.17 -5.38
CA PRO A 264 7.67 -28.95 -4.29
C PRO A 264 6.82 -27.71 -4.58
N ILE A 265 5.54 -27.79 -4.27
CA ILE A 265 4.59 -26.70 -4.48
C ILE A 265 5.04 -25.50 -3.64
N ARG A 266 5.41 -24.41 -4.31
CA ARG A 266 6.03 -23.22 -3.71
C ARG A 266 5.04 -22.11 -3.36
N PHE A 267 3.80 -22.48 -3.02
CA PHE A 267 2.71 -21.52 -2.73
C PHE A 267 3.08 -20.53 -1.61
N PHE A 268 3.66 -21.04 -0.51
CA PHE A 268 4.11 -20.24 0.64
C PHE A 268 5.59 -19.88 0.64
N SER A 269 6.36 -20.30 -0.37
CA SER A 269 7.81 -20.06 -0.36
C SER A 269 8.19 -18.58 -0.38
N GLN A 270 7.22 -17.69 -0.61
CA GLN A 270 7.34 -16.24 -0.70
C GLN A 270 6.45 -15.49 0.28
N ILE A 271 5.48 -16.16 0.92
CA ILE A 271 4.76 -15.59 2.07
C ILE A 271 5.72 -15.76 3.23
N SER A 272 6.41 -14.67 3.59
CA SER A 272 7.45 -14.72 4.60
C SER A 272 6.88 -15.33 5.89
N PRO A 273 7.50 -16.36 6.48
CA PRO A 273 7.03 -16.96 7.72
C PRO A 273 7.36 -16.05 8.91
N MET A 274 7.21 -14.72 8.83
CA MET A 274 7.91 -13.80 9.73
C MET A 274 7.06 -12.59 10.13
N GLN A 275 6.01 -12.89 10.88
CA GLN A 275 5.47 -12.24 12.08
C GLN A 275 4.16 -13.00 12.39
N PRO A 276 3.77 -13.21 13.66
CA PRO A 276 2.47 -13.81 13.93
C PRO A 276 1.41 -12.81 13.46
N PHE A 277 0.82 -13.07 12.31
CA PHE A 277 -0.44 -12.46 11.92
C PHE A 277 -1.54 -13.32 12.53
N ASP A 278 -2.49 -12.67 13.19
CA ASP A 278 -3.63 -13.34 13.78
C ASP A 278 -4.59 -13.85 12.70
N SER A 279 -4.63 -13.17 11.56
CA SER A 279 -5.51 -13.52 10.43
C SER A 279 -4.86 -13.39 9.05
N LEU A 280 -5.39 -14.14 8.07
CA LEU A 280 -4.94 -14.13 6.67
C LEU A 280 -6.09 -14.00 5.68
N VAL A 281 -5.95 -13.07 4.72
CA VAL A 281 -6.75 -12.99 3.50
C VAL A 281 -5.81 -13.07 2.29
N MET A 282 -5.96 -14.11 1.47
CA MET A 282 -5.16 -14.32 0.27
C MET A 282 -5.93 -13.97 -0.99
N THR A 283 -5.27 -13.28 -1.93
CA THR A 283 -5.68 -13.21 -3.34
C THR A 283 -4.82 -14.18 -4.15
N ILE A 284 -5.44 -15.23 -4.64
CA ILE A 284 -4.86 -16.22 -5.55
C ILE A 284 -5.04 -15.71 -6.97
N GLN A 285 -4.02 -15.84 -7.79
CA GLN A 285 -3.96 -15.18 -9.10
C GLN A 285 -3.45 -16.13 -10.18
N ALA A 286 -4.06 -16.09 -11.36
CA ALA A 286 -3.61 -16.84 -12.53
C ALA A 286 -3.93 -16.14 -13.86
N HIS A 287 -3.12 -16.46 -14.88
CA HIS A 287 -3.50 -16.32 -16.28
C HIS A 287 -3.71 -17.72 -16.85
N THR A 288 -4.82 -17.94 -17.54
CA THR A 288 -5.13 -19.22 -18.18
C THR A 288 -6.01 -19.03 -19.41
N ASP A 289 -5.78 -19.87 -20.41
CA ASP A 289 -6.61 -19.93 -21.62
C ASP A 289 -7.87 -20.78 -21.40
N SER A 290 -7.99 -21.47 -20.25
CA SER A 290 -9.17 -22.28 -19.90
C SER A 290 -10.46 -21.47 -19.74
N TYR A 291 -10.35 -20.16 -19.53
CA TYR A 291 -11.47 -19.27 -19.27
C TYR A 291 -11.36 -18.00 -20.10
N ASP A 292 -12.42 -17.69 -20.83
CA ASP A 292 -12.54 -16.42 -21.54
C ASP A 292 -12.84 -15.28 -20.57
N GLY A 293 -12.11 -14.19 -20.73
CA GLY A 293 -12.31 -12.98 -19.94
C GLY A 293 -11.76 -13.06 -18.51
N SER A 294 -12.12 -12.04 -17.73
CA SER A 294 -11.63 -11.83 -16.37
C SER A 294 -12.63 -12.32 -15.33
N ILE A 295 -12.16 -13.12 -14.37
CA ILE A 295 -13.00 -13.70 -13.31
C ILE A 295 -12.48 -13.26 -11.96
N ILE A 296 -13.40 -12.81 -11.11
CA ILE A 296 -13.15 -12.55 -9.70
C ILE A 296 -14.29 -13.10 -8.85
N MET A 297 -13.93 -13.91 -7.87
CA MET A 297 -14.88 -14.54 -6.95
C MET A 297 -14.15 -15.06 -5.72
N THR A 298 -14.90 -15.64 -4.78
CA THR A 298 -14.27 -16.30 -3.64
C THR A 298 -13.69 -17.66 -4.02
N LEU A 299 -12.67 -18.12 -3.30
CA LEU A 299 -12.02 -19.40 -3.57
C LEU A 299 -12.97 -20.58 -3.38
N ASP A 300 -13.86 -20.51 -2.39
CA ASP A 300 -14.88 -21.55 -2.18
C ASP A 300 -15.85 -21.62 -3.37
N GLU A 301 -16.39 -20.47 -3.80
CA GLU A 301 -17.27 -20.37 -4.97
C GLU A 301 -16.58 -20.88 -6.24
N ALA A 302 -15.30 -20.56 -6.42
CA ALA A 302 -14.53 -21.04 -7.57
C ALA A 302 -14.34 -22.56 -7.57
N CYS A 303 -14.19 -23.17 -6.39
CA CYS A 303 -14.07 -24.63 -6.26
C CYS A 303 -15.40 -25.37 -6.57
N GLU A 304 -16.52 -24.66 -6.52
CA GLU A 304 -17.87 -25.17 -6.75
C GLU A 304 -18.40 -24.89 -8.16
N THR A 305 -18.09 -23.73 -8.73
CA THR A 305 -18.72 -23.22 -9.98
C THR A 305 -17.86 -23.39 -11.23
N LEU A 306 -16.54 -23.39 -11.11
CA LEU A 306 -15.65 -23.57 -12.25
C LEU A 306 -15.68 -25.03 -12.73
N THR A 307 -15.51 -25.24 -14.04
CA THR A 307 -15.75 -26.53 -14.72
C THR A 307 -14.51 -27.23 -15.30
N ASP A 308 -13.37 -26.56 -15.46
CA ASP A 308 -12.13 -27.16 -15.96
C ASP A 308 -11.50 -28.05 -14.88
N THR A 309 -11.43 -29.36 -15.15
CA THR A 309 -11.05 -30.33 -14.14
C THR A 309 -9.59 -30.20 -13.66
N ASP A 310 -8.68 -29.81 -14.55
CA ASP A 310 -7.27 -29.67 -14.20
C ASP A 310 -7.06 -28.39 -13.38
N PHE A 311 -7.69 -27.29 -13.80
CA PHE A 311 -7.63 -26.01 -13.10
C PHE A 311 -8.32 -26.06 -11.72
N ILE A 312 -9.46 -26.75 -11.61
CA ILE A 312 -10.13 -26.99 -10.31
C ILE A 312 -9.23 -27.80 -9.38
N GLY A 313 -8.50 -28.79 -9.91
CA GLY A 313 -7.54 -29.56 -9.12
C GLY A 313 -6.47 -28.67 -8.49
N ASP A 314 -5.91 -27.76 -9.27
CA ASP A 314 -4.93 -26.77 -8.83
C ASP A 314 -5.52 -25.80 -7.77
N LEU A 315 -6.77 -25.33 -7.97
CA LEU A 315 -7.48 -24.48 -7.01
C LEU A 315 -7.75 -25.18 -5.67
N ARG A 316 -8.22 -26.43 -5.71
CA ARG A 316 -8.49 -27.23 -4.50
C ARG A 316 -7.21 -27.52 -3.73
N ALA A 317 -6.10 -27.77 -4.42
CA ALA A 317 -4.82 -27.91 -3.75
C ALA A 317 -4.34 -26.58 -3.15
N ALA A 318 -4.52 -25.45 -3.84
CA ALA A 318 -4.20 -24.14 -3.28
C ALA A 318 -4.99 -23.90 -1.98
N LYS A 319 -6.30 -24.16 -1.99
CA LYS A 319 -7.17 -24.08 -0.81
C LYS A 319 -6.67 -24.94 0.34
N GLU A 320 -6.35 -26.21 0.07
CA GLU A 320 -5.87 -27.14 1.11
C GLU A 320 -4.49 -26.75 1.65
N ILE A 321 -3.58 -26.31 0.78
CA ILE A 321 -2.25 -25.83 1.17
C ILE A 321 -2.38 -24.63 2.11
N ILE A 322 -3.27 -23.68 1.80
CA ILE A 322 -3.51 -22.54 2.68
C ILE A 322 -4.10 -22.97 4.00
N ARG A 323 -5.11 -23.84 3.97
CA ARG A 323 -5.75 -24.35 5.17
C ARG A 323 -4.74 -24.99 6.14
N GLN A 324 -3.88 -25.88 5.62
CA GLN A 324 -2.87 -26.58 6.41
C GLN A 324 -1.81 -25.63 6.99
N ARG A 325 -1.41 -24.61 6.23
CA ARG A 325 -0.43 -23.63 6.69
C ARG A 325 -1.00 -22.78 7.83
N CYS A 326 -2.21 -22.26 7.65
CA CYS A 326 -2.89 -21.46 8.68
C CYS A 326 -3.10 -22.27 9.97
N LEU A 327 -3.47 -23.55 9.87
CA LEU A 327 -3.58 -24.43 11.04
C LEU A 327 -2.25 -24.66 11.74
N SER A 328 -1.16 -24.84 10.98
CA SER A 328 0.18 -25.08 11.54
C SER A 328 0.73 -23.84 12.26
N ASP A 329 0.43 -22.65 11.74
CA ASP A 329 0.93 -21.38 12.25
C ASP A 329 -0.05 -20.70 13.24
N GLY A 330 -1.22 -21.31 13.52
CA GLY A 330 -2.24 -20.74 14.41
C GLY A 330 -2.93 -19.49 13.86
N ILE A 331 -3.00 -19.34 12.54
CA ILE A 331 -3.52 -18.17 11.84
C ILE A 331 -5.01 -18.38 11.52
N ASN A 332 -5.85 -17.41 11.88
CA ASN A 332 -7.26 -17.40 11.52
C ASN A 332 -7.43 -17.06 10.05
N GLN A 333 -8.45 -17.64 9.42
CA GLN A 333 -8.76 -17.37 8.02
C GLN A 333 -10.26 -17.45 7.78
N THR A 334 -10.73 -16.65 6.83
CA THR A 334 -12.04 -16.79 6.19
C THR A 334 -11.85 -17.35 4.79
N ASN A 335 -12.79 -17.06 3.89
CA ASN A 335 -12.62 -17.36 2.49
C ASN A 335 -11.54 -16.46 1.86
N HIS A 336 -10.96 -16.93 0.76
CA HIS A 336 -9.93 -16.23 0.01
C HIS A 336 -10.48 -15.78 -1.32
N ILE A 337 -9.72 -14.97 -2.06
CA ILE A 337 -10.12 -14.42 -3.35
C ILE A 337 -9.36 -15.15 -4.45
N ILE A 338 -10.02 -15.42 -5.56
CA ILE A 338 -9.39 -15.85 -6.80
C ILE A 338 -9.57 -14.77 -7.87
N CYS A 339 -8.50 -14.47 -8.60
CA CYS A 339 -8.50 -13.60 -9.77
C CYS A 339 -7.88 -14.35 -10.95
N ILE A 340 -8.65 -14.50 -12.03
CA ILE A 340 -8.23 -15.17 -13.26
C ILE A 340 -8.25 -14.12 -14.37
N ASN A 341 -7.16 -14.02 -15.12
CA ASN A 341 -7.01 -13.08 -16.24
C ASN A 341 -7.40 -11.64 -15.86
N PRO A 342 -6.83 -11.05 -14.79
CA PRO A 342 -7.18 -9.71 -14.35
C PRO A 342 -6.94 -8.68 -15.46
N THR A 343 -7.61 -7.53 -15.35
CA THR A 343 -7.60 -6.43 -16.33
C THR A 343 -7.54 -5.07 -15.62
N TYR A 344 -7.18 -4.01 -16.35
CA TYR A 344 -7.07 -2.66 -15.78
C TYR A 344 -8.38 -1.85 -15.82
N ASP A 345 -9.46 -2.39 -16.37
CA ASP A 345 -10.70 -1.65 -16.51
C ASP A 345 -11.37 -1.36 -15.16
N ASP A 346 -12.08 -0.23 -15.10
CA ASP A 346 -12.67 0.27 -13.85
C ASP A 346 -13.69 -0.71 -13.25
N GLU A 347 -14.41 -1.46 -14.08
CA GLU A 347 -15.37 -2.46 -13.63
C GLU A 347 -14.66 -3.60 -12.87
N PHE A 348 -13.55 -4.11 -13.42
CA PHE A 348 -12.73 -5.11 -12.75
C PHE A 348 -12.12 -4.58 -11.44
N GLN A 349 -11.54 -3.38 -11.47
CA GLN A 349 -10.97 -2.75 -10.28
C GLN A 349 -12.04 -2.60 -9.17
N GLU A 350 -13.23 -2.11 -9.53
CA GLU A 350 -14.36 -1.95 -8.61
C GLU A 350 -14.80 -3.30 -8.00
N LYS A 351 -14.92 -4.36 -8.82
CA LYS A 351 -15.26 -5.71 -8.32
C LYS A 351 -14.21 -6.22 -7.33
N TYR A 352 -12.92 -6.00 -7.61
CA TYR A 352 -11.84 -6.39 -6.69
C TYR A 352 -11.89 -5.64 -5.37
N ILE A 353 -12.05 -4.32 -5.41
CA ILE A 353 -12.16 -3.50 -4.20
C ILE A 353 -13.31 -4.00 -3.31
N LYS A 354 -14.50 -4.20 -3.89
CA LYS A 354 -15.68 -4.66 -3.15
C LYS A 354 -15.45 -6.04 -2.52
N LEU A 355 -14.95 -7.00 -3.29
CA LEU A 355 -14.76 -8.36 -2.79
C LEU A 355 -13.68 -8.42 -1.69
N LEU A 356 -12.59 -7.67 -1.85
CA LEU A 356 -11.55 -7.58 -0.82
C LEU A 356 -12.09 -6.97 0.48
N LEU A 357 -12.82 -5.86 0.40
CA LEU A 357 -13.44 -5.25 1.58
C LEU A 357 -14.43 -6.20 2.26
N THR A 358 -15.21 -6.96 1.50
CA THR A 358 -16.12 -7.97 2.05
C THR A 358 -15.37 -9.06 2.80
N GLN A 359 -14.26 -9.59 2.27
CA GLN A 359 -13.47 -10.61 2.97
C GLN A 359 -12.78 -10.06 4.23
N LEU A 360 -12.30 -8.82 4.17
CA LEU A 360 -11.75 -8.13 5.34
C LEU A 360 -12.83 -7.96 6.43
N HIS A 361 -14.02 -7.48 6.06
CA HIS A 361 -15.14 -7.32 6.99
C HIS A 361 -15.59 -8.64 7.61
N LEU A 362 -15.70 -9.71 6.81
CA LEU A 362 -16.04 -11.05 7.31
C LEU A 362 -15.01 -11.58 8.29
N THR A 363 -13.72 -11.36 8.01
CA THR A 363 -12.64 -11.74 8.92
C THR A 363 -12.79 -11.01 10.25
N GLU A 364 -13.06 -9.71 10.21
CA GLU A 364 -13.17 -8.90 11.42
C GLU A 364 -14.42 -9.19 12.24
N THR A 365 -15.53 -9.46 11.57
CA THR A 365 -16.78 -9.87 12.23
C THR A 365 -16.59 -11.19 12.99
N LYS A 366 -15.76 -12.08 12.46
CA LYS A 366 -15.54 -13.41 13.04
C LYS A 366 -14.45 -13.44 14.11
N PHE A 367 -13.37 -12.68 13.92
CA PHE A 367 -12.16 -12.79 14.72
C PHE A 367 -11.79 -11.51 15.47
N GLY A 368 -12.59 -10.44 15.36
CA GLY A 368 -12.33 -9.14 15.98
C GLY A 368 -11.69 -8.14 15.02
N LEU A 369 -11.57 -6.87 15.42
CA LEU A 369 -10.98 -5.82 14.58
C LEU A 369 -9.48 -6.05 14.38
N HIS A 370 -8.99 -5.85 13.14
CA HIS A 370 -7.58 -6.04 12.79
C HIS A 370 -6.96 -4.77 12.18
N ASN A 371 -5.65 -4.62 12.40
CA ASN A 371 -4.79 -3.79 11.57
C ASN A 371 -4.47 -4.55 10.28
N TRP A 372 -4.80 -3.95 9.15
CA TRP A 372 -4.54 -4.53 7.85
C TRP A 372 -3.09 -4.30 7.43
N ASN A 373 -2.48 -5.34 6.89
CA ASN A 373 -1.09 -5.39 6.46
C ASN A 373 -1.05 -5.92 5.03
N PHE A 374 -0.54 -5.15 4.06
CA PHE A 374 -0.50 -5.54 2.66
C PHE A 374 0.91 -5.96 2.26
N ASP A 375 1.07 -7.19 1.77
CA ASP A 375 2.31 -7.65 1.12
C ASP A 375 2.21 -7.47 -0.39
N ILE A 376 2.81 -6.42 -0.94
CA ILE A 376 2.70 -6.08 -2.37
C ILE A 376 3.67 -6.87 -3.27
N THR A 377 4.44 -7.81 -2.72
CA THR A 377 5.54 -8.50 -3.42
C THR A 377 5.14 -9.26 -4.68
N ASN A 378 3.92 -9.80 -4.70
CA ASN A 378 3.45 -10.75 -5.71
C ASN A 378 2.12 -10.37 -6.35
N VAL A 379 1.72 -9.11 -6.23
CA VAL A 379 0.50 -8.60 -6.87
C VAL A 379 0.71 -8.64 -8.39
N PHE A 380 -0.29 -9.03 -9.17
CA PHE A 380 -0.28 -8.80 -10.62
C PHE A 380 -0.33 -7.30 -10.91
N ASN A 381 0.25 -6.86 -12.03
CA ASN A 381 0.31 -5.44 -12.32
C ASN A 381 -1.10 -4.84 -12.48
N GLU A 382 -2.03 -5.64 -13.01
CA GLU A 382 -3.45 -5.34 -13.20
C GLU A 382 -4.18 -5.09 -11.87
N LEU A 383 -3.76 -5.74 -10.78
CA LEU A 383 -4.34 -5.57 -9.44
C LEU A 383 -3.62 -4.49 -8.61
N SER A 384 -2.39 -4.14 -9.01
CA SER A 384 -1.53 -3.23 -8.26
C SER A 384 -2.14 -1.83 -8.02
N PRO A 385 -2.91 -1.23 -8.96
CA PRO A 385 -3.62 0.03 -8.72
C PRO A 385 -4.58 -0.05 -7.54
N SER A 386 -5.53 -1.00 -7.56
CA SER A 386 -6.49 -1.19 -6.48
C SER A 386 -5.82 -1.51 -5.14
N VAL A 387 -4.80 -2.38 -5.14
CA VAL A 387 -4.08 -2.75 -3.90
C VAL A 387 -3.32 -1.55 -3.32
N SER A 388 -2.64 -0.77 -4.17
CA SER A 388 -1.94 0.45 -3.74
C SER A 388 -2.92 1.52 -3.27
N MET A 389 -4.08 1.63 -3.91
CA MET A 389 -5.15 2.53 -3.54
C MET A 389 -5.74 2.19 -2.18
N ILE A 390 -6.15 0.92 -1.97
CA ILE A 390 -6.73 0.46 -0.70
C ILE A 390 -5.72 0.57 0.43
N SER A 391 -4.50 0.09 0.25
CA SER A 391 -3.46 0.15 1.30
C SER A 391 -3.20 1.59 1.75
N ASN A 392 -3.15 2.54 0.82
CA ASN A 392 -2.96 3.95 1.15
C ASN A 392 -4.21 4.64 1.71
N ALA A 393 -5.41 4.36 1.19
CA ALA A 393 -6.66 4.95 1.68
C ALA A 393 -7.02 4.45 3.09
N SER A 394 -6.81 3.16 3.35
CA SER A 394 -6.97 2.58 4.69
C SER A 394 -5.82 2.95 5.64
N ASN A 395 -4.72 3.48 5.10
CA ASN A 395 -3.48 3.73 5.82
C ASN A 395 -3.03 2.47 6.59
N SER A 396 -2.95 1.39 5.82
CA SER A 396 -2.46 0.09 6.24
C SER A 396 -0.94 0.04 6.16
N ASN A 397 -0.34 -0.85 6.93
CA ASN A 397 1.07 -1.15 6.75
C ASN A 397 1.28 -1.86 5.42
N THR A 398 2.30 -1.45 4.67
CA THR A 398 2.61 -2.04 3.36
C THR A 398 4.03 -2.56 3.36
N TYR A 399 4.23 -3.75 2.81
CA TYR A 399 5.53 -4.42 2.80
C TYR A 399 5.89 -4.96 1.42
N TYR A 400 7.19 -5.04 1.18
CA TYR A 400 7.78 -5.68 0.02
C TYR A 400 8.92 -6.61 0.44
N THR A 401 8.85 -7.88 0.09
CA THR A 401 9.84 -8.89 0.46
C THR A 401 10.85 -9.09 -0.66
N LEU A 402 12.13 -8.81 -0.40
CA LEU A 402 13.21 -9.08 -1.34
C LEU A 402 13.34 -10.58 -1.61
N LYS A 403 13.45 -10.95 -2.89
CA LYS A 403 13.60 -12.35 -3.34
C LYS A 403 15.05 -12.65 -3.66
N SER A 404 15.52 -13.86 -3.32
CA SER A 404 16.89 -14.36 -3.58
C SER A 404 17.29 -14.47 -5.05
N ARG A 405 16.33 -14.43 -5.97
CA ARG A 405 16.52 -14.19 -7.41
C ARG A 405 15.49 -13.11 -7.75
N GLY A 406 15.92 -11.85 -7.70
CA GLY A 406 15.05 -10.70 -7.89
C GLY A 406 14.54 -10.57 -9.32
N GLU A 407 13.61 -9.63 -9.51
CA GLU A 407 13.29 -9.10 -10.84
C GLU A 407 14.48 -8.27 -11.33
N GLU A 408 14.84 -8.41 -12.61
CA GLU A 408 15.94 -7.63 -13.21
C GLU A 408 15.70 -6.12 -13.00
N GLY A 409 16.74 -5.39 -12.59
CA GLY A 409 16.65 -3.96 -12.30
C GLY A 409 16.12 -3.59 -10.92
N VAL A 410 15.49 -4.50 -10.18
CA VAL A 410 15.03 -4.21 -8.80
C VAL A 410 16.11 -4.56 -7.80
N VAL A 411 16.74 -5.72 -7.96
CA VAL A 411 17.79 -6.23 -7.09
C VAL A 411 19.02 -6.53 -7.95
N LYS A 412 20.22 -6.26 -7.45
CA LYS A 412 21.45 -6.75 -8.12
C LYS A 412 21.33 -8.27 -8.31
N GLN A 413 21.36 -8.72 -9.57
CA GLN A 413 20.98 -10.09 -9.99
C GLN A 413 21.73 -11.23 -9.28
N GLU A 414 22.87 -10.94 -8.65
CA GLU A 414 23.64 -11.90 -7.85
C GLU A 414 23.46 -11.66 -6.35
N LEU A 415 22.37 -12.17 -5.78
CA LEU A 415 22.27 -12.37 -4.33
C LEU A 415 23.12 -13.59 -3.94
N SER A 416 24.45 -13.46 -4.05
CA SER A 416 25.33 -14.38 -3.37
C SER A 416 25.07 -14.22 -1.86
N LYS A 417 24.59 -15.32 -1.23
CA LYS A 417 24.34 -15.50 0.22
C LYS A 417 24.20 -14.19 1.01
N SER A 418 23.03 -13.55 0.98
CA SER A 418 22.74 -12.46 1.92
C SER A 418 23.01 -12.93 3.35
N ASN A 419 23.75 -12.13 4.12
CA ASN A 419 24.09 -12.45 5.52
C ASN A 419 22.87 -12.30 6.45
N PHE A 420 21.75 -11.79 5.94
CA PHE A 420 20.55 -11.56 6.72
C PHE A 420 19.58 -12.73 6.67
N ALA A 421 18.89 -12.96 7.79
CA ALA A 421 17.76 -13.88 7.85
C ALA A 421 16.63 -13.43 6.92
N ARG A 422 15.78 -14.38 6.49
CA ARG A 422 14.69 -14.13 5.54
C ARG A 422 13.68 -13.08 6.00
N SER A 423 13.52 -12.87 7.31
CA SER A 423 12.72 -11.80 7.92
C SER A 423 13.23 -10.42 7.56
N ALA A 424 14.55 -10.27 7.53
CA ALA A 424 15.18 -8.97 7.30
C ALA A 424 14.87 -8.44 5.89
N HIS A 425 14.59 -9.35 4.94
CA HIS A 425 14.22 -9.03 3.56
C HIS A 425 12.82 -8.43 3.41
N LYS A 426 11.97 -8.46 4.44
CA LYS A 426 10.68 -7.76 4.46
C LYS A 426 10.90 -6.26 4.66
N LEU A 427 10.81 -5.48 3.60
CA LEU A 427 11.00 -4.04 3.64
C LEU A 427 9.68 -3.35 3.93
N SER A 428 9.68 -2.39 4.84
CA SER A 428 8.55 -1.47 5.00
C SER A 428 8.50 -0.55 3.80
N VAL A 429 7.33 -0.44 3.18
CA VAL A 429 7.12 0.43 2.03
C VAL A 429 6.46 1.72 2.52
N PRO A 430 6.98 2.89 2.13
CA PRO A 430 6.32 4.17 2.36
C PRO A 430 4.85 4.11 2.01
N ASN A 431 4.01 4.52 2.95
CA ASN A 431 2.60 4.76 2.70
C ASN A 431 2.29 6.25 2.85
N ARG A 432 1.07 6.60 2.47
CA ARG A 432 0.59 7.97 2.49
C ARG A 432 0.70 8.65 3.86
N PHE A 433 0.33 8.00 4.96
CA PHE A 433 0.32 8.65 6.29
C PHE A 433 1.71 8.98 6.78
N ALA A 434 2.66 8.11 6.48
CA ALA A 434 4.04 8.36 6.78
C ALA A 434 4.54 9.61 6.01
N MET A 435 4.08 9.82 4.78
CA MET A 435 4.29 11.06 4.03
C MET A 435 3.48 12.26 4.55
N ASP A 436 2.25 12.09 5.00
CA ASP A 436 1.44 13.16 5.61
C ASP A 436 2.07 13.61 6.95
N CYS A 437 2.69 12.70 7.70
CA CYS A 437 3.53 13.04 8.86
C CYS A 437 4.79 13.84 8.47
N MET A 438 5.30 13.63 7.24
CA MET A 438 6.42 14.39 6.65
C MET A 438 5.97 15.67 5.92
N GLY A 439 4.68 15.83 5.63
CA GLY A 439 4.14 16.77 4.65
C GLY A 439 3.76 18.15 5.19
N LEU A 440 4.73 19.08 5.14
CA LEU A 440 4.56 20.44 4.57
C LEU A 440 3.57 21.42 5.21
N ASN A 441 3.19 21.25 6.48
CA ASN A 441 2.89 22.39 7.35
C ASN A 441 3.10 21.97 8.79
N GLU A 442 4.04 22.65 9.45
CA GLU A 442 4.45 22.46 10.82
C GLU A 442 3.26 22.39 11.79
N LYS A 443 2.78 21.18 12.06
CA LYS A 443 2.21 20.87 13.37
C LYS A 443 3.13 19.84 14.05
N PRO A 444 3.92 20.26 15.05
CA PRO A 444 5.02 19.49 15.65
C PRO A 444 4.61 18.24 16.46
N GLY A 445 3.40 17.70 16.27
CA GLY A 445 2.86 16.64 17.11
C GLY A 445 3.51 15.28 16.87
N ASN A 446 3.14 14.63 15.78
CA ASN A 446 3.43 13.21 15.56
C ASN A 446 4.85 12.96 15.02
N SER A 447 5.32 13.78 14.10
CA SER A 447 6.66 13.66 13.51
C SER A 447 7.77 13.85 14.55
N ASN A 448 7.63 14.83 15.44
CA ASN A 448 8.60 15.05 16.50
C ASN A 448 8.56 13.95 17.58
N ILE A 449 7.41 13.30 17.79
CA ILE A 449 7.32 12.12 18.66
C ILE A 449 8.15 10.98 18.07
N LEU A 450 7.96 10.66 16.78
CA LEU A 450 8.68 9.58 16.13
C LEU A 450 10.19 9.82 16.14
N VAL A 451 10.63 11.02 15.73
CA VAL A 451 12.07 11.37 15.74
C VAL A 451 12.64 11.38 17.17
N GLY A 452 11.89 11.91 18.15
CA GLY A 452 12.32 11.93 19.54
C GLY A 452 12.50 10.51 20.12
N LEU A 453 11.57 9.60 19.81
CA LEU A 453 11.69 8.19 20.21
C LEU A 453 12.88 7.51 19.52
N MET A 454 13.14 7.79 18.24
CA MET A 454 14.28 7.24 17.52
C MET A 454 15.61 7.71 18.12
N LEU A 455 15.76 9.02 18.32
CA LEU A 455 16.95 9.59 18.94
C LEU A 455 17.17 9.04 20.36
N LEU A 456 16.09 8.81 21.11
CA LEU A 456 16.16 8.18 22.43
C LEU A 456 16.68 6.74 22.33
N ILE A 457 16.09 5.91 21.46
CA ILE A 457 16.49 4.52 21.20
C ILE A 457 17.98 4.45 20.79
N ASP A 458 18.43 5.37 19.93
CA ASP A 458 19.79 5.35 19.40
C ASP A 458 20.84 5.99 20.33
N SER A 459 20.43 6.70 21.40
CA SER A 459 21.32 7.48 22.28
C SER A 459 21.94 6.70 23.44
N GLU A 460 21.87 5.36 23.44
CA GLU A 460 22.30 4.50 24.55
C GLU A 460 23.78 4.66 24.96
N LYS A 461 24.05 5.66 25.83
CA LYS A 461 24.95 5.67 27.00
C LYS A 461 25.07 7.11 27.54
N GLU A 462 24.61 7.33 28.79
CA GLU A 462 25.40 7.99 29.86
C GLU A 462 24.67 8.25 31.20
N SER A 463 23.39 7.88 31.40
CA SER A 463 22.84 7.96 32.77
C SER A 463 23.08 6.66 33.53
N GLY A 464 24.08 6.68 34.41
CA GLY A 464 24.10 5.79 35.57
C GLY A 464 22.77 5.90 36.32
N ASP A 465 22.29 4.74 36.79
CA ASP A 465 20.98 4.46 37.38
C ASP A 465 19.84 4.18 36.36
N PHE A 466 19.68 2.88 36.07
CA PHE A 466 18.48 2.17 35.58
C PHE A 466 17.54 2.97 34.65
N LEU A 467 17.89 3.05 33.36
CA LEU A 467 16.93 3.39 32.31
C LEU A 467 16.14 2.14 31.83
N PRO A 468 14.92 2.33 31.29
CA PRO A 468 13.92 1.28 31.10
C PRO A 468 14.04 0.50 29.77
N PHE A 469 15.19 0.54 29.13
CA PHE A 469 15.47 -0.14 27.86
C PHE A 469 16.77 -0.93 28.03
N ASP A 470 16.69 -2.25 28.07
CA ASP A 470 17.85 -3.12 27.85
C ASP A 470 17.58 -3.91 26.57
N PRO A 471 18.00 -3.43 25.39
CA PRO A 471 18.31 -4.34 24.30
C PRO A 471 19.65 -5.03 24.61
N VAL A 472 19.81 -6.26 24.13
CA VAL A 472 21.09 -6.96 24.14
C VAL A 472 22.12 -6.05 23.47
N PRO A 473 23.26 -5.73 24.13
CA PRO A 473 24.23 -4.80 23.57
C PRO A 473 24.81 -5.41 22.29
N GLU A 474 24.41 -4.90 21.12
CA GLU A 474 25.20 -5.06 19.92
C GLU A 474 26.39 -4.09 20.03
N GLU A 475 27.60 -4.61 19.89
CA GLU A 475 28.83 -3.81 19.90
C GLU A 475 28.85 -2.88 18.67
N GLY A 476 28.21 -1.72 18.79
CA GLY A 476 28.21 -0.64 17.81
C GLY A 476 28.26 0.70 18.53
N LYS A 477 29.12 1.63 18.06
CA LYS A 477 29.10 3.02 18.53
C LYS A 477 27.70 3.60 18.28
N SER A 478 27.12 4.27 19.27
CA SER A 478 25.86 4.99 19.08
C SER A 478 25.99 5.95 17.90
N THR A 479 24.98 5.97 17.01
CA THR A 479 25.04 6.82 15.81
C THR A 479 24.73 8.28 16.15
N PHE A 480 24.08 8.54 17.30
CA PHE A 480 23.65 9.86 17.76
C PHE A 480 24.04 10.11 19.22
N THR A 481 24.19 11.39 19.58
CA THR A 481 24.59 11.84 20.93
C THR A 481 23.39 12.30 21.76
N TRP A 482 23.49 12.19 23.09
CA TRP A 482 22.49 12.73 24.02
C TRP A 482 22.24 14.24 23.83
N LEU A 483 23.29 14.98 23.48
CA LEU A 483 23.21 16.41 23.15
C LEU A 483 22.35 16.69 21.90
N GLU A 484 22.39 15.81 20.88
CA GLU A 484 21.52 15.92 19.71
C GLU A 484 20.05 15.70 20.10
N LEU A 485 19.76 14.75 21.01
CA LEU A 485 18.42 14.52 21.55
C LEU A 485 17.90 15.73 22.35
N GLU A 486 18.72 16.28 23.26
CA GLU A 486 18.37 17.47 24.03
C GLU A 486 18.12 18.70 23.14
N SER A 487 18.98 18.91 22.14
CA SER A 487 18.82 19.96 21.13
C SER A 487 17.49 19.78 20.38
N PHE A 488 17.21 18.55 19.93
CA PHE A 488 16.00 18.23 19.17
C PHE A 488 14.71 18.49 19.96
N VAL A 489 14.62 17.95 21.18
CA VAL A 489 13.43 18.11 22.04
C VAL A 489 13.17 19.59 22.35
N LYS A 490 14.22 20.34 22.64
CA LYS A 490 14.13 21.77 22.98
C LYS A 490 13.74 22.63 21.79
N ASN A 491 14.41 22.47 20.64
CA ASN A 491 14.23 23.33 19.48
C ASN A 491 12.90 23.08 18.75
N LEU A 492 12.44 21.84 18.71
CA LEU A 492 11.22 21.47 17.99
C LEU A 492 9.99 21.34 18.89
N LYS A 493 10.12 21.70 20.18
CA LYS A 493 9.06 21.58 21.20
C LYS A 493 8.43 20.19 21.15
N ALA A 494 9.25 19.15 21.07
CA ALA A 494 8.74 17.79 21.07
C ALA A 494 7.93 17.61 22.37
N PRO A 495 6.73 16.99 22.33
CA PRO A 495 5.91 16.79 23.52
C PRO A 495 6.50 15.71 24.45
N TYR A 496 7.81 15.51 24.44
CA TYR A 496 8.51 14.47 25.17
C TYR A 496 9.34 15.10 26.28
N ASP A 497 9.03 14.74 27.54
CA ASP A 497 9.78 15.19 28.71
C ASP A 497 10.88 14.17 28.96
N LEU A 498 12.12 14.53 28.61
CA LEU A 498 13.32 13.70 28.77
C LEU A 498 13.55 13.28 30.23
N THR A 499 13.03 14.02 31.21
CA THR A 499 13.17 13.69 32.64
C THR A 499 12.15 12.66 33.13
N LYS A 500 11.02 12.51 32.44
CA LYS A 500 9.90 11.62 32.83
C LYS A 500 9.69 10.44 31.89
N GLY A 501 10.28 10.47 30.69
CA GLY A 501 10.06 9.48 29.63
C GLY A 501 8.68 9.54 28.97
N ILE A 502 7.81 10.46 29.40
CA ILE A 502 6.47 10.77 28.84
C ILE A 502 5.94 12.09 29.42
N THR A 503 5.18 12.87 28.65
CA THR A 503 4.38 14.01 29.18
C THR A 503 2.91 13.63 29.42
N THR A 504 2.23 14.36 30.31
CA THR A 504 0.77 14.40 30.38
C THR A 504 0.18 14.89 29.06
N GLY A 505 -0.62 14.04 28.40
CA GLY A 505 -1.18 14.31 27.06
C GLY A 505 -0.46 13.58 25.91
N SER A 506 0.63 12.86 26.17
CA SER A 506 1.33 12.04 25.17
C SER A 506 0.48 10.86 24.69
N GLN A 507 -0.30 10.23 25.58
CA GLN A 507 -1.09 9.03 25.25
C GLN A 507 -2.09 9.26 24.11
N SER A 508 -2.79 10.40 24.09
CA SER A 508 -3.74 10.72 23.02
C SER A 508 -3.05 11.01 21.68
N ARG A 509 -1.75 11.38 21.69
CA ARG A 509 -0.93 11.55 20.48
C ARG A 509 -0.20 10.28 20.06
N MET A 510 0.10 9.39 21.00
CA MET A 510 0.64 8.06 20.73
C MET A 510 -0.42 7.15 20.10
N LYS A 511 -1.69 7.30 20.48
CA LYS A 511 -2.78 6.44 20.02
C LYS A 511 -2.93 6.38 18.49
N PRO A 512 -2.94 7.49 17.74
CA PRO A 512 -2.89 7.44 16.28
C PRO A 512 -1.67 6.68 15.75
N LEU A 513 -0.49 6.86 16.35
CA LEU A 513 0.74 6.22 15.91
C LEU A 513 0.77 4.72 16.21
N ILE A 514 0.11 4.28 17.29
CA ILE A 514 -0.09 2.86 17.64
C ILE A 514 -1.09 2.21 16.69
N ASN A 515 -2.22 2.86 16.42
CA ASN A 515 -3.22 2.37 15.45
C ASN A 515 -2.63 2.22 14.05
N LYS A 516 -1.62 3.04 13.71
CA LYS A 516 -0.87 2.95 12.46
C LYS A 516 0.35 2.04 12.52
N GLY A 517 0.55 1.31 13.62
CA GLY A 517 1.63 0.35 13.78
C GLY A 517 3.04 0.95 13.74
N LEU A 518 3.18 2.27 13.94
CA LEU A 518 4.47 2.97 13.98
C LEU A 518 5.09 2.96 15.38
N ILE A 519 4.24 2.87 16.40
CA ILE A 519 4.64 2.78 17.80
C ILE A 519 4.09 1.48 18.37
N VAL A 520 4.96 0.75 19.06
CA VAL A 520 4.59 -0.39 19.90
C VAL A 520 4.57 0.05 21.35
N HIS A 521 3.74 -0.59 22.17
CA HIS A 521 3.74 -0.35 23.61
C HIS A 521 3.83 -1.66 24.37
N GLU A 522 4.67 -1.69 25.41
CA GLU A 522 4.73 -2.81 26.34
C GLU A 522 3.89 -2.51 27.58
N ILE A 523 3.01 -3.43 27.92
CA ILE A 523 2.35 -3.48 29.23
C ILE A 523 3.34 -4.19 30.17
N PRO A 524 3.90 -3.51 31.18
CA PRO A 524 4.88 -4.15 32.07
C PRO A 524 4.26 -5.34 32.80
N THR A 525 4.98 -6.46 32.84
CA THR A 525 4.66 -7.54 33.79
C THR A 525 4.74 -7.01 35.22
N LYS A 526 3.75 -7.39 36.05
CA LYS A 526 3.50 -7.03 37.47
C LYS A 526 4.57 -6.12 38.12
N GLY A 527 4.18 -4.87 38.42
CA GLY A 527 4.90 -3.99 39.35
C GLY A 527 5.17 -2.57 38.84
N SER A 528 4.96 -2.28 37.56
CA SER A 528 5.10 -0.93 36.99
C SER A 528 3.78 -0.44 36.39
N SER A 529 3.33 0.74 36.82
CA SER A 529 2.17 1.46 36.26
C SER A 529 2.52 2.34 35.05
N LYS A 530 3.79 2.37 34.63
CA LYS A 530 4.25 3.18 33.50
C LYS A 530 4.11 2.40 32.19
N LEU A 531 3.27 2.89 31.28
CA LEU A 531 3.20 2.44 29.89
C LEU A 531 4.52 2.78 29.17
N ARG A 532 5.11 1.79 28.50
CA ARG A 532 6.36 1.94 27.75
C ARG A 532 6.04 2.01 26.26
N TYR A 533 6.66 2.93 25.53
CA TYR A 533 6.49 3.10 24.08
C TYR A 533 7.83 2.88 23.37
N GLY A 534 7.81 2.13 22.27
CA GLY A 534 8.95 1.92 21.37
C GLY A 534 8.53 2.15 19.92
N LEU A 535 9.50 2.25 19.03
CA LEU A 535 9.22 2.30 17.60
C LEU A 535 9.11 0.88 17.05
N SER A 536 8.13 0.67 16.16
CA SER A 536 8.21 -0.47 15.25
C SER A 536 9.34 -0.26 14.24
N ASN A 537 9.68 -1.28 13.46
CA ASN A 537 10.66 -1.12 12.37
C ASN A 537 10.21 -0.06 11.36
N GLU A 538 8.91 -0.02 11.11
CA GLU A 538 8.22 0.93 10.24
C GLU A 538 8.33 2.35 10.82
N GLY A 539 8.03 2.51 12.12
CA GLY A 539 8.15 3.77 12.83
C GLY A 539 9.58 4.30 12.90
N TYR A 540 10.57 3.42 13.09
CA TYR A 540 11.98 3.77 13.09
C TYR A 540 12.46 4.26 11.73
N SER A 541 12.14 3.54 10.66
CA SER A 541 12.52 3.92 9.29
C SER A 541 11.95 5.30 8.92
N LEU A 542 10.67 5.53 9.26
CA LEU A 542 10.02 6.83 9.08
C LEU A 542 10.65 7.95 9.93
N ALA A 543 10.93 7.67 11.21
CA ALA A 543 11.57 8.63 12.11
C ALA A 543 12.95 9.07 11.58
N LEU A 544 13.70 8.14 11.01
CA LEU A 544 15.02 8.40 10.45
C LEU A 544 14.94 9.31 9.22
N GLU A 545 14.01 9.04 8.30
CA GLU A 545 13.74 9.92 7.15
C GLU A 545 13.30 11.33 7.59
N LEU A 546 12.39 11.41 8.57
CA LEU A 546 11.95 12.67 9.17
C LEU A 546 13.13 13.47 9.76
N TYR A 547 14.04 12.80 10.45
CA TYR A 547 15.22 13.41 11.03
C TYR A 547 16.19 13.92 9.94
N LEU A 548 16.47 13.09 8.93
CA LEU A 548 17.34 13.46 7.81
C LEU A 548 16.77 14.64 7.01
N HIS A 549 15.45 14.71 6.84
CA HIS A 549 14.77 15.85 6.23
C HIS A 549 15.01 17.13 7.04
N LYS A 550 14.72 17.12 8.34
CA LYS A 550 14.93 18.28 9.24
C LYS A 550 16.39 18.74 9.25
N LYS A 551 17.34 17.82 9.20
CA LYS A 551 18.79 18.13 9.13
C LYS A 551 19.15 18.86 7.82
N ARG A 552 18.55 18.48 6.68
CA ARG A 552 18.74 19.18 5.40
C ARG A 552 18.16 20.60 5.42
N GLU A 553 17.09 20.83 6.18
CA GLU A 553 16.49 22.16 6.38
C GLU A 553 17.30 23.07 7.32
N GLY A 554 18.47 22.61 7.80
CA GLY A 554 19.39 23.42 8.59
C GLY A 554 19.30 23.20 10.11
N PHE A 555 18.58 22.17 10.57
CA PHE A 555 18.66 21.73 11.96
C PHE A 555 20.08 21.20 12.25
N ARG A 556 20.72 21.75 13.30
CA ARG A 556 22.06 21.36 13.77
C ARG A 556 22.02 20.81 15.18
#